data_AF-A0A7M2J2N3-F1
#
_entry.id   AF-A0A7M2J2N3-F1
#
_cell.length_a   1.000
_cell.length_b   1.000
_cell.length_c   1.000
_cell.angle_alpha   90.00
_cell.angle_beta   90.00
_cell.angle_gamma   90.00
#
_symmetry.space_group_name_H-M   'P 1'
#
loop_
_entity.id
_entity.type
_entity.pdbx_description
1 polymer ?
#
loop_
_entity_poly.entity_id
_entity_poly.type
_entity_poly.pdbx_seq_one_letter_code
_entity_poly.pdbx_strand_id
1 'polypeptide(L)'
;MSTSGPLTDPVAIAAVNQYFDDLIALADPGYVLPHLRAELEDYRSRTLKEPCLMEQLNYLRGFLSGLTAAGAQTFDQAEDLKLRLERGHDSRWLG
;
A
#
# COMPACT_ATOMS: atom_id res chain seq x y z
N MET A 1 2.12 1.38 23.47
CA MET A 1 3.02 0.21 23.29
C MET A 1 3.69 0.38 21.94
N SER A 2 5.02 0.35 21.87
CA SER A 2 5.75 0.59 20.63
C SER A 2 5.45 -0.50 19.60
N THR A 3 4.76 -0.13 18.53
CA THR A 3 4.33 -0.96 17.41
C THR A 3 5.48 -1.21 16.41
N SER A 4 6.66 -1.54 16.93
CA SER A 4 7.92 -1.53 16.18
C SER A 4 8.41 -2.91 15.73
N GLY A 5 7.52 -3.91 15.66
CA GLY A 5 7.84 -5.26 15.17
C GLY A 5 7.11 -5.64 13.87
N PRO A 6 7.26 -6.88 13.40
CA PRO A 6 6.43 -7.40 12.32
C PRO A 6 4.93 -7.35 12.65
N LEU A 7 4.09 -7.35 11.61
CA LEU A 7 2.66 -7.56 11.77
C LEU A 7 2.39 -9.02 12.11
N THR A 8 1.64 -9.23 13.18
CA THR A 8 1.28 -10.57 13.68
C THR A 8 -0.21 -10.82 13.69
N ASP A 9 -1.03 -9.77 13.60
CA ASP A 9 -2.48 -9.89 13.52
C ASP A 9 -2.89 -10.41 12.13
N PRO A 10 -3.57 -11.56 12.02
CA PRO A 10 -4.05 -12.09 10.75
C PRO A 10 -4.95 -11.13 9.98
N VAL A 11 -5.77 -10.33 10.67
CA VAL A 11 -6.65 -9.34 10.03
C VAL A 11 -5.80 -8.24 9.41
N ALA A 12 -4.76 -7.79 10.12
CA ALA A 12 -3.87 -6.76 9.62
C ALA A 12 -3.03 -7.24 8.43
N ILE A 13 -2.53 -8.48 8.51
CA ILE A 13 -1.82 -9.10 7.39
C ILE A 13 -2.73 -9.20 6.16
N ALA A 14 -3.98 -9.62 6.33
CA ALA A 14 -4.95 -9.70 5.23
C ALA A 14 -5.24 -8.32 4.63
N ALA A 15 -5.42 -7.29 5.46
CA ALA A 15 -5.61 -5.92 5.00
C ALA A 15 -4.42 -5.39 4.20
N VAL A 16 -3.18 -5.70 4.62
CA VAL A 16 -1.96 -5.35 3.87
C VAL A 16 -1.92 -6.01 2.52
N ASN A 17 -2.13 -7.33 2.49
CA ASN A 17 -2.09 -8.07 1.24
C ASN A 17 -3.14 -7.53 0.26
N GLN A 18 -4.38 -7.35 0.72
CA GLN A 18 -5.46 -6.81 -0.11
C GLN A 18 -5.15 -5.41 -0.63
N TYR A 19 -4.61 -4.53 0.22
CA TYR A 19 -4.23 -3.18 -0.21
C TYR A 19 -3.25 -3.21 -1.39
N PHE A 20 -2.20 -4.02 -1.28
CA PHE A 20 -1.19 -4.12 -2.32
C PHE A 20 -1.69 -4.89 -3.55
N ASP A 21 -2.57 -5.88 -3.38
CA ASP A 21 -3.19 -6.59 -4.52
C ASP A 21 -3.99 -5.59 -5.38
N ASP A 22 -4.80 -4.75 -4.75
CA ASP A 22 -5.57 -3.73 -5.47
C ASP A 22 -4.66 -2.67 -6.10
N LEU A 23 -3.61 -2.24 -5.39
CA LEU A 23 -2.65 -1.28 -5.91
C LEU A 23 -1.90 -1.82 -7.13
N ILE A 24 -1.48 -3.08 -7.10
CA ILE A 24 -0.81 -3.75 -8.23
C ILE A 24 -1.76 -3.92 -9.40
N ALA A 25 -3.00 -4.38 -9.15
CA ALA A 25 -4.00 -4.56 -10.20
C ALA A 25 -4.33 -3.24 -10.91
N LEU A 26 -4.30 -2.13 -10.17
CA LEU A 26 -4.52 -0.80 -10.71
C LEU A 26 -3.29 -0.27 -11.46
N ALA A 27 -2.09 -0.44 -10.90
CA ALA A 27 -0.87 0.12 -11.45
C ALA A 27 -0.33 -0.67 -12.65
N ASP A 28 -0.65 -1.96 -12.74
CA ASP A 28 -0.20 -2.87 -13.80
C ASP A 28 -1.31 -3.88 -14.19
N PRO A 29 -2.45 -3.43 -14.75
CA PRO A 29 -3.60 -4.28 -15.04
C PRO A 29 -3.32 -5.36 -16.11
N GLY A 30 -2.37 -5.10 -17.01
CA GLY A 30 -1.95 -6.04 -18.05
C GLY A 30 -0.85 -7.00 -17.62
N TYR A 31 -0.35 -6.86 -16.39
CA TYR A 31 0.79 -7.60 -15.87
C TYR A 31 2.09 -7.41 -16.68
N VAL A 32 2.26 -6.27 -17.36
CA VAL A 32 3.34 -5.98 -18.32
C VAL A 32 4.48 -5.15 -17.74
N LEU A 33 4.38 -4.71 -16.49
CA LEU A 33 5.39 -3.88 -15.81
C LEU A 33 6.08 -4.67 -14.67
N PRO A 34 6.94 -5.66 -14.99
CA PRO A 34 7.51 -6.56 -13.98
C PRO A 34 8.36 -5.84 -12.92
N HIS A 35 9.06 -4.77 -13.30
CA HIS A 35 9.84 -3.97 -12.35
C HIS A 35 8.94 -3.20 -11.38
N LEU A 36 7.84 -2.61 -11.87
CA LEU A 36 6.89 -1.91 -11.02
C LEU A 36 6.27 -2.88 -9.99
N ARG A 37 5.91 -4.09 -10.43
CA ARG A 37 5.40 -5.11 -9.52
C ARG A 37 6.42 -5.50 -8.46
N ALA A 38 7.67 -5.73 -8.86
CA ALA A 38 8.72 -6.09 -7.91
C ALA A 38 8.91 -5.02 -6.82
N GLU A 39 8.87 -3.74 -7.20
CA GLU A 39 8.94 -2.62 -6.24
C GLU A 39 7.73 -2.63 -5.29
N LEU A 40 6.50 -2.78 -5.80
CA LEU A 40 5.30 -2.82 -4.95
C LEU A 40 5.28 -4.02 -4.01
N GLU A 41 5.78 -5.18 -4.45
CA GLU A 41 5.93 -6.38 -3.61
C GLU A 41 7.02 -6.21 -2.54
N ASP A 42 8.10 -5.47 -2.84
CA ASP A 42 9.10 -5.11 -1.84
C ASP A 42 8.49 -4.21 -0.76
N TYR A 43 7.72 -3.20 -1.15
CA TYR A 43 6.96 -2.38 -0.20
C TYR A 43 5.95 -3.19 0.61
N ARG A 44 5.24 -4.16 0.01
CA ARG A 44 4.38 -5.10 0.75
C ARG A 44 5.16 -5.84 1.81
N SER A 45 6.30 -6.44 1.42
CA SER A 45 7.18 -7.18 2.32
C SER A 45 7.67 -6.32 3.48
N ARG A 46 8.06 -5.06 3.21
CA ARG A 46 8.46 -4.10 4.25
C ARG A 46 7.30 -3.77 5.18
N THR A 47 6.11 -3.45 4.66
CA THR A 47 4.92 -3.17 5.50
C THR A 47 4.59 -4.31 6.47
N LEU A 48 4.78 -5.56 6.04
CA LEU A 48 4.51 -6.73 6.86
C LEU A 48 5.58 -6.97 7.95
N LYS A 49 6.83 -6.59 7.71
CA LYS A 49 7.98 -6.97 8.54
C LYS A 49 8.53 -5.84 9.40
N GLU A 50 8.41 -4.61 8.92
CA GLU A 50 9.04 -3.43 9.49
C GLU A 50 8.01 -2.53 10.19
N PRO A 51 8.46 -1.66 11.13
CA PRO A 51 7.61 -0.61 11.66
C PRO A 51 7.03 0.24 10.53
N CYS A 52 5.82 0.75 10.72
CA CYS A 52 5.21 1.67 9.76
C CYS A 52 6.02 2.98 9.73
N LEU A 53 6.86 3.15 8.71
CA LEU A 53 7.70 4.33 8.57
C LEU A 53 6.96 5.42 7.79
N MET A 54 7.03 6.66 8.28
CA MET A 54 6.47 7.84 7.59
C MET A 54 7.02 8.02 6.18
N GLU A 55 8.27 7.62 5.94
CA GLU A 55 8.89 7.63 4.62
C GLU A 55 8.14 6.73 3.63
N GLN A 56 7.80 5.50 4.05
CA GLN A 56 7.05 4.56 3.25
C GLN A 56 5.63 5.07 2.95
N LEU A 57 4.96 5.66 3.94
CA LEU A 57 3.66 6.30 3.75
C LEU A 57 3.74 7.42 2.71
N ASN A 58 4.75 8.28 2.80
CA ASN A 58 4.93 9.41 1.89
C ASN A 58 5.24 8.95 0.47
N TYR A 59 6.05 7.89 0.32
CA TYR A 59 6.29 7.28 -0.98
C TYR A 59 4.98 6.78 -1.61
N LEU A 60 4.19 6.00 -0.88
CA LEU A 60 2.92 5.46 -1.39
C LEU A 60 1.90 6.56 -1.71
N ARG A 61 1.85 7.65 -0.91
CA ARG A 61 1.04 8.84 -1.23
C ARG A 61 1.46 9.50 -2.54
N GLY A 62 2.76 9.66 -2.74
CA GLY A 62 3.33 10.21 -3.97
C GLY A 62 3.01 9.31 -5.17
N PHE A 63 3.15 8.00 -5.01
CA PHE A 63 2.83 7.02 -6.03
C PHE A 63 1.35 7.08 -6.44
N LEU A 64 0.42 7.09 -5.49
CA LEU A 64 -1.01 7.24 -5.75
C LEU A 64 -1.33 8.56 -6.50
N SER A 65 -0.69 9.65 -6.09
CA SER A 65 -0.84 10.95 -6.78
C SER A 65 -0.36 10.86 -8.24
N GLY A 66 0.75 10.14 -8.47
CA GLY A 66 1.27 9.87 -9.80
C GLY A 66 0.31 9.04 -10.67
N LEU A 67 -0.32 7.99 -10.11
CA LEU A 67 -1.34 7.21 -10.82
C LEU A 67 -2.55 8.06 -11.22
N THR A 68 -3.02 8.95 -10.35
CA THR A 68 -4.10 9.90 -10.68
C THR A 68 -3.67 10.85 -11.80
N ALA A 69 -2.47 11.43 -11.71
CA ALA A 69 -1.96 12.33 -12.73
C ALA A 69 -1.78 11.64 -14.10
N ALA A 70 -1.45 10.34 -14.10
CA ALA A 70 -1.33 9.52 -15.30
C ALA A 70 -2.69 9.05 -15.86
N GLY A 71 -3.80 9.31 -15.17
CA GLY A 71 -5.13 8.83 -15.56
C GLY A 71 -5.30 7.30 -15.42
N ALA A 72 -4.45 6.64 -14.64
CA ALA A 72 -4.49 5.19 -14.42
C ALA A 72 -5.64 4.77 -13.48
N GLN A 73 -6.27 5.72 -12.79
CA GLN A 73 -7.36 5.47 -11.84
C GLN A 73 -8.39 6.60 -11.88
N THR A 74 -9.62 6.29 -11.47
CA THR A 74 -10.64 7.31 -11.21
C THR A 74 -10.33 8.05 -9.89
N PHE A 75 -10.96 9.20 -9.69
CA PHE A 75 -10.85 9.93 -8.43
C PHE A 75 -11.34 9.10 -7.23
N ASP A 76 -12.44 8.36 -7.39
CA ASP A 76 -12.99 7.52 -6.33
C ASP A 76 -12.04 6.38 -5.95
N GLN A 77 -11.39 5.76 -6.93
CA GLN A 77 -10.36 4.73 -6.68
C GLN A 77 -9.15 5.30 -5.95
N ALA A 78 -8.72 6.51 -6.35
CA ALA A 78 -7.61 7.20 -5.72
C ALA A 78 -7.92 7.55 -4.25
N GLU A 79 -9.14 8.03 -4.00
CA GLU A 79 -9.60 8.39 -2.66
C GLU A 79 -9.72 7.16 -1.75
N ASP A 80 -10.32 6.07 -2.24
CA ASP A 80 -10.40 4.81 -1.48
C ASP A 80 -9.01 4.29 -1.10
N LEU A 81 -8.10 4.16 -2.07
CA LEU A 81 -6.74 3.70 -1.82
C LEU A 81 -5.99 4.60 -0.84
N LYS A 82 -6.15 5.92 -0.96
CA LYS A 82 -5.54 6.87 -0.03
C LYS A 82 -6.09 6.69 1.39
N LEU A 83 -7.41 6.57 1.56
CA LEU A 83 -8.03 6.40 2.86
C LEU A 83 -7.61 5.08 3.52
N ARG A 84 -7.53 3.99 2.76
CA ARG A 84 -7.04 2.70 3.27
C ARG A 84 -5.58 2.76 3.67
N LEU A 85 -4.74 3.44 2.90
CA LEU A 85 -3.33 3.65 3.22
C LEU A 85 -3.17 4.45 4.53
N GLU A 86 -3.90 5.56 4.69
CA GLU A 86 -3.82 6.42 5.87
C GLU A 86 -4.36 5.73 7.11
N ARG A 87 -5.56 5.14 7.02
CA ARG A 87 -6.14 4.36 8.12
C ARG A 87 -5.28 3.16 8.47
N GLY A 88 -4.76 2.47 7.46
CA GLY A 88 -3.81 1.41 7.63
C GLY A 88 -2.65 1.91 8.48
N HIS A 89 -1.92 2.91 7.99
CA HIS A 89 -0.74 3.44 8.67
C HIS A 89 -1.03 3.81 10.13
N ASP A 90 -2.13 4.52 10.38
CA ASP A 90 -2.49 5.02 11.72
C ASP A 90 -2.95 3.90 12.68
N SER A 91 -3.64 2.87 12.17
CA SER A 91 -4.08 1.69 12.94
C SER A 91 -3.04 0.55 12.96
N ARG A 92 -1.90 0.75 12.29
CA ARG A 92 -0.96 -0.31 11.93
C ARG A 92 -1.60 -1.47 11.14
N TRP A 93 -2.63 -1.14 10.37
CA TRP A 93 -3.41 -1.95 9.45
C TRP A 93 -4.40 -2.88 10.15
N LEU A 94 -4.90 -2.36 11.28
CA LEU A 94 -6.11 -2.72 12.06
C LEU A 94 -5.87 -3.56 13.32
N GLY A 95 -4.98 -3.08 14.19
CA GLY A 95 -5.05 -3.31 15.64
C GLY A 95 -5.69 -2.16 16.40
#